data_AF-X0ZML8-F1
#
_entry.id   AF-X0ZML8-F1
#
_cell.length_a   1.000
_cell.length_b   1.000
_cell.length_c   1.000
_cell.angle_alpha   90.00
_cell.angle_beta   90.00
_cell.angle_gamma   90.00
#
_symmetry.space_group_name_H-M   'P 1'
#
loop_
_entity.id
_entity.type
_entity.pdbx_description
1 polymer ?
#
loop_
_entity_poly.entity_id
_entity_poly.type
_entity_poly.pdbx_seq_one_letter_code
_entity_poly.pdbx_strand_id
1 'polypeptide(L)'
;MKSKKLSCNKILVLFSIVVVSVLMVGCNGGALPIVNIFSASPSTINQGESSTLTWNVYEADTVTITSIGTVTSSGSTSVSPAVTTVYTLTATNSAGSVTATATVNVGQALSPVHNLTKNTYYYTIQAALNDANSGDTIEVASGTYNESITLPSGKVITLRSVNGASSTFINGVNGSNTVTCNGSLQGTNLQGFTITHKSGASGIGISNNNGTLTITGSTISGNSATTSGGGIRNYKGTLTITGSTISGNSATTSGGGILNDHGTLTITSKIIGDSACSDR
;
A
#
# COMPACT_ATOMS: atom_id res chain seq x y z
N MET A 1 20.51 24.93 -46.24
CA MET A 1 19.73 23.67 -46.12
C MET A 1 20.60 22.69 -45.34
N LYS A 2 20.31 22.09 -44.18
CA LYS A 2 19.16 21.89 -43.26
C LYS A 2 19.76 21.97 -41.83
N SER A 3 19.24 22.71 -40.85
CA SER A 3 18.05 22.49 -39.99
C SER A 3 18.03 21.17 -39.17
N LYS A 4 18.19 21.36 -37.84
CA LYS A 4 17.61 20.65 -36.66
C LYS A 4 17.85 19.14 -36.45
N LYS A 5 18.33 18.79 -35.24
CA LYS A 5 17.44 18.47 -34.09
C LYS A 5 18.20 18.41 -32.76
N LEU A 6 17.69 19.17 -31.79
CA LEU A 6 17.94 19.11 -30.35
C LEU A 6 17.23 17.88 -29.77
N SER A 7 17.80 17.24 -28.75
CA SER A 7 17.03 16.56 -27.70
C SER A 7 17.82 16.58 -26.40
N CYS A 8 17.23 17.26 -25.43
CA CYS A 8 17.68 17.49 -24.07
C CYS A 8 16.84 16.61 -23.14
N ASN A 9 17.44 16.03 -22.11
CA ASN A 9 16.79 15.85 -20.80
C ASN A 9 17.83 15.47 -19.74
N LYS A 10 18.59 16.47 -19.28
CA LYS A 10 19.13 16.47 -17.92
C LYS A 10 18.13 17.23 -17.06
N ILE A 11 17.43 16.52 -16.18
CA ILE A 11 16.59 17.11 -15.14
C ILE A 11 17.50 17.97 -14.25
N LEU A 12 17.40 19.28 -14.44
CA LEU A 12 18.01 20.29 -13.60
C LEU A 12 16.99 20.60 -12.50
N VAL A 13 17.26 20.14 -11.28
CA VAL A 13 16.49 20.57 -10.10
C VAL A 13 16.91 22.00 -9.80
N LEU A 14 16.09 22.98 -10.22
CA LEU A 14 16.29 24.39 -9.85
C LEU A 14 15.90 24.59 -8.39
N PHE A 15 16.87 24.98 -7.55
CA PHE A 15 16.58 25.68 -6.30
C PHE A 15 16.18 27.12 -6.66
N SER A 16 14.87 27.40 -6.64
CA SER A 16 14.34 28.75 -6.84
C SER A 16 14.64 29.61 -5.62
N ILE A 17 15.75 30.36 -5.65
CA ILE A 17 15.97 31.50 -4.74
C ILE A 17 15.21 32.68 -5.34
N VAL A 18 14.06 33.04 -4.75
CA VAL A 18 13.33 34.27 -5.10
C VAL A 18 13.93 35.42 -4.29
N VAL A 19 14.72 36.27 -4.95
CA VAL A 19 15.14 37.57 -4.39
C VAL A 19 14.05 38.59 -4.73
N VAL A 20 13.30 39.04 -3.73
CA VAL A 20 12.32 40.13 -3.89
C VAL A 20 13.00 41.45 -3.56
N SER A 21 13.17 42.30 -4.59
CA SER A 21 13.57 43.69 -4.49
C SER A 21 12.35 44.60 -4.35
N VAL A 22 12.30 45.48 -3.34
CA VAL A 22 11.31 46.56 -3.22
C VAL A 22 12.00 47.89 -2.87
N LEU A 23 11.55 48.95 -3.56
CA LEU A 23 12.05 50.33 -3.54
C LEU A 23 11.96 51.01 -2.16
N MET A 24 12.96 51.85 -1.87
CA MET A 24 12.96 52.79 -0.74
C MET A 24 12.02 53.99 -0.97
N VAL A 25 11.18 54.32 0.02
CA VAL A 25 10.90 55.70 0.43
C VAL A 25 10.82 55.71 1.96
N GLY A 26 11.64 56.55 2.60
CA GLY A 26 11.91 56.51 4.03
C GLY A 26 10.88 57.20 4.92
N CYS A 27 10.80 56.71 6.17
CA CYS A 27 10.53 57.52 7.36
C CYS A 27 10.95 56.75 8.65
N ASN A 28 12.11 57.11 9.22
CA ASN A 28 12.49 56.99 10.64
C ASN A 28 12.33 55.68 11.45
N GLY A 29 12.47 54.47 10.90
CA GLY A 29 12.42 53.25 11.72
C GLY A 29 13.14 52.05 11.14
N GLY A 30 14.24 51.61 11.78
CA GLY A 30 14.90 50.30 11.70
C GLY A 30 15.26 49.70 10.32
N ALA A 31 16.17 48.73 10.29
CA ALA A 31 16.30 47.83 9.15
C ALA A 31 15.18 46.78 9.21
N LEU A 32 14.66 46.31 8.06
CA LEU A 32 13.72 45.18 8.04
C LEU A 32 14.42 43.91 8.54
N PRO A 33 13.69 42.95 9.16
CA PRO A 33 14.31 41.71 9.60
C PRO A 33 14.92 40.92 8.43
N ILE A 34 15.93 40.09 8.73
CA ILE A 34 16.66 39.31 7.73
C ILE A 34 16.47 37.82 8.01
N VAL A 35 15.86 37.08 7.08
CA VAL A 35 15.80 35.61 7.15
C VAL A 35 17.05 35.04 6.47
N ASN A 36 18.04 34.65 7.26
CA ASN A 36 19.29 34.08 6.74
C ASN A 36 19.13 32.64 6.26
N ILE A 37 18.34 31.83 6.98
CA ILE A 37 17.94 30.50 6.51
C ILE A 37 16.52 30.19 6.98
N PHE A 38 15.76 29.54 6.10
CA PHE A 38 14.57 28.78 6.46
C PHE A 38 14.45 27.61 5.50
N SER A 39 14.58 26.39 6.00
CA SER A 39 14.68 25.19 5.16
C SER A 39 14.04 23.97 5.81
N ALA A 40 13.68 23.00 4.98
CA ALA A 40 13.17 21.69 5.36
C ALA A 40 14.13 20.60 4.87
N SER A 41 14.52 19.66 5.74
CA SER A 41 15.38 18.54 5.37
C SER A 41 14.97 17.24 6.08
N PRO A 42 14.67 16.15 5.33
CA PRO A 42 14.53 16.12 3.87
C PRO A 42 13.32 16.92 3.37
N SER A 43 13.41 17.54 2.19
CA SER A 43 12.29 18.29 1.59
C SER A 43 11.20 17.40 1.00
N THR A 44 11.37 16.07 1.05
CA THR A 44 10.38 15.07 0.62
C THR A 44 10.40 13.91 1.60
N ILE A 45 9.23 13.52 2.09
CA ILE A 45 9.01 12.44 3.05
C ILE A 45 7.87 11.54 2.58
N ASN A 46 7.84 10.29 3.01
CA ASN A 46 6.63 9.47 2.91
C ASN A 46 5.65 9.82 4.05
N GLN A 47 4.36 9.55 3.84
CA GLN A 47 3.36 9.71 4.90
C GLN A 47 3.76 8.90 6.15
N GLY A 48 3.84 9.57 7.30
CA GLY A 48 4.27 8.98 8.58
C GLY A 48 5.76 9.17 8.91
N GLU A 49 6.57 9.61 7.96
CA GLU A 49 7.95 10.05 8.23
C GLU A 49 7.99 11.49 8.76
N SER A 50 9.19 12.01 9.04
CA SER A 50 9.40 13.37 9.53
C SER A 50 10.43 14.13 8.71
N SER A 51 10.26 15.45 8.65
CA SER A 51 11.23 16.41 8.14
C SER A 51 11.63 17.37 9.25
N THR A 52 12.86 17.89 9.21
CA THR A 52 13.32 18.91 10.15
C THR A 52 13.26 20.29 9.50
N LEU A 53 12.52 21.21 10.09
CA LEU A 53 12.59 22.64 9.76
C LEU A 53 13.76 23.28 10.52
N THR A 54 14.56 24.09 9.85
CA THR A 54 15.69 24.84 10.44
C THR A 54 15.61 26.30 10.03
N TRP A 55 15.78 27.23 10.99
CA TRP A 55 15.73 28.67 10.75
C TRP A 55 16.81 29.45 11.49
N ASN A 56 17.17 30.61 10.91
CA ASN A 56 18.01 31.64 11.53
C ASN A 56 17.61 33.01 10.97
N VAL A 57 17.26 33.93 11.86
CA VAL A 57 16.68 35.25 11.58
C VAL A 57 17.41 36.32 12.39
N TYR A 58 17.71 37.45 11.77
CA TYR A 58 18.31 38.62 12.40
C TYR A 58 17.34 39.80 12.43
N GLU A 59 17.54 40.70 13.41
CA GLU A 59 16.82 41.98 13.52
C GLU A 59 15.29 41.86 13.62
N ALA A 60 14.77 40.72 14.09
CA ALA A 60 13.35 40.50 14.35
C ALA A 60 13.03 40.62 15.84
N ASP A 61 11.94 41.31 16.19
CA ASP A 61 11.36 41.30 17.54
C ASP A 61 10.54 40.01 17.76
N THR A 62 9.91 39.51 16.70
CA THR A 62 9.10 38.28 16.73
C THR A 62 9.34 37.43 15.49
N VAL A 63 9.35 36.10 15.67
CA VAL A 63 9.41 35.12 14.59
C VAL A 63 8.28 34.11 14.80
N THR A 64 7.49 33.86 13.75
CA THR A 64 6.39 32.90 13.78
C THR A 64 6.50 31.95 12.59
N ILE A 65 6.09 30.70 12.78
CA ILE A 65 6.00 29.70 11.69
C ILE A 65 4.57 29.14 11.65
N THR A 66 3.96 29.07 10.46
CA THR A 66 2.61 28.52 10.29
C THR A 66 2.49 27.12 10.90
N SER A 67 1.40 26.87 11.64
CA SER A 67 1.11 25.62 12.36
C SER A 67 2.08 25.23 13.50
N ILE A 68 3.14 26.00 13.76
CA ILE A 68 4.04 25.82 14.92
C ILE A 68 3.86 26.95 15.95
N GLY A 69 3.64 28.18 15.49
CA GLY A 69 3.47 29.36 16.34
C GLY A 69 4.76 30.19 16.49
N THR A 70 4.85 30.97 17.56
CA THR A 70 6.00 31.83 17.85
C THR A 70 7.23 31.01 18.25
N VAL A 71 8.37 31.33 17.65
CA VAL A 71 9.66 30.65 17.88
C VAL A 71 10.76 31.67 18.16
N THR A 72 11.90 31.20 18.65
CA THR A 72 13.13 31.99 18.81
C THR A 72 13.71 32.41 17.45
N SER A 73 14.62 33.38 17.45
CA SER A 73 15.26 33.90 16.22
C SER A 73 16.09 32.85 15.47
N SER A 74 16.55 31.81 16.14
CA SER A 74 17.15 30.62 15.53
C SER A 74 16.66 29.35 16.21
N GLY A 75 16.64 28.24 15.47
CA GLY A 75 16.24 26.95 15.99
C GLY A 75 15.96 25.91 14.91
N SER A 76 15.51 24.74 15.38
CA SER A 76 15.04 23.65 14.53
C SER A 76 13.89 22.90 15.19
N THR A 77 12.98 22.35 14.40
CA THR A 77 11.90 21.49 14.90
C THR A 77 11.54 20.39 13.91
N SER A 78 11.17 19.21 14.43
CA SER A 78 10.69 18.09 13.62
C SER A 78 9.21 18.24 13.32
N VAL A 79 8.83 18.00 12.06
CA VAL A 79 7.43 18.03 11.59
C VAL A 79 7.10 16.75 10.82
N SER A 80 5.85 16.29 10.94
CA SER A 80 5.34 15.11 10.22
C SER A 80 3.99 15.41 9.56
N PRO A 81 3.96 16.30 8.54
CA PRO A 81 2.71 16.63 7.86
C PRO A 81 2.13 15.40 7.14
N ALA A 82 0.80 15.28 7.16
CA ALA A 82 0.09 14.16 6.51
C ALA A 82 -0.07 14.35 4.98
N VAL A 83 0.03 15.59 4.50
CA VAL A 83 -0.04 15.99 3.09
C VAL A 83 1.04 17.03 2.82
N THR A 84 1.41 17.23 1.56
CA THR A 84 2.40 18.28 1.18
C THR A 84 2.02 19.61 1.82
N THR A 85 2.91 20.09 2.68
CA THR A 85 2.65 21.26 3.53
C THR A 85 3.72 22.32 3.28
N VAL A 86 3.27 23.54 3.04
CA VAL A 86 4.14 24.72 2.96
C VAL A 86 4.13 25.40 4.32
N TYR A 87 5.31 25.50 4.93
CA TYR A 87 5.52 26.28 6.15
C TYR A 87 5.95 27.68 5.74
N THR A 88 5.33 28.70 6.34
CA THR A 88 5.71 30.11 6.16
C THR A 88 6.26 30.65 7.47
N LEU A 89 7.50 31.13 7.43
CA LEU A 89 8.13 31.89 8.50
C LEU A 89 7.85 33.38 8.28
N THR A 90 7.37 34.07 9.31
CA THR A 90 7.16 35.52 9.33
C THR A 90 8.00 36.13 10.45
N ALA A 91 8.92 37.02 10.08
CA ALA A 91 9.75 37.77 11.01
C ALA A 91 9.33 39.24 11.00
N THR A 92 9.11 39.83 12.18
CA THR A 92 8.57 41.19 12.31
C THR A 92 9.36 42.00 13.33
N ASN A 93 9.60 43.26 13.01
CA ASN A 93 10.06 44.30 13.93
C ASN A 93 9.29 45.61 13.68
N SER A 94 9.69 46.69 14.37
CA SER A 94 9.08 48.03 14.18
C SER A 94 9.22 48.62 12.76
N ALA A 95 10.18 48.18 11.95
CA ALA A 95 10.37 48.60 10.56
C ALA A 95 9.48 47.84 9.57
N GLY A 96 8.97 46.66 9.96
CA GLY A 96 8.03 45.88 9.16
C GLY A 96 8.24 44.37 9.28
N SER A 97 7.71 43.63 8.32
CA SER A 97 7.74 42.16 8.30
C SER A 97 8.33 41.61 7.01
N VAL A 98 9.08 40.52 7.12
CA VAL A 98 9.55 39.70 5.99
C VAL A 98 9.07 38.26 6.15
N THR A 99 8.92 37.56 5.03
CA THR A 99 8.49 36.15 5.02
C THR A 99 9.44 35.27 4.22
N ALA A 100 9.51 33.99 4.60
CA ALA A 100 10.20 32.93 3.86
C ALA A 100 9.39 31.64 3.92
N THR A 101 9.53 30.75 2.94
CA THR A 101 8.80 29.48 2.90
C THR A 101 9.73 28.28 2.84
N ALA A 102 9.29 27.17 3.45
CA ALA A 102 9.91 25.86 3.34
C ALA A 102 8.81 24.82 3.07
N THR A 103 8.96 24.05 2.00
CA THR A 103 7.97 23.03 1.60
C THR A 103 8.45 21.65 1.98
N VAL A 104 7.58 20.90 2.67
CA VAL A 104 7.74 19.46 2.89
C VAL A 104 6.78 18.75 1.94
N ASN A 105 7.31 18.16 0.87
CA ASN A 105 6.53 17.31 -0.02
C ASN A 105 6.25 15.98 0.67
N VAL A 106 4.98 15.58 0.75
CA VAL A 106 4.61 14.28 1.28
C VAL A 106 4.26 13.38 0.12
N GLY A 107 5.18 12.46 -0.22
CA GLY A 107 4.84 11.30 -1.02
C GLY A 107 3.89 10.41 -0.20
N GLN A 108 2.85 9.86 -0.81
CA GLN A 108 2.17 8.76 -0.15
C GLN A 108 3.17 7.60 -0.08
N ALA A 109 3.35 7.01 1.10
CA ALA A 109 3.92 5.67 1.15
C ALA A 109 3.07 4.82 0.21
N LEU A 110 3.65 4.26 -0.85
CA LEU A 110 2.88 3.44 -1.78
C LEU A 110 2.20 2.36 -0.94
N SER A 111 0.86 2.37 -0.93
CA SER A 111 0.12 1.39 -0.16
C SER A 111 0.50 0.00 -0.67
N PRO A 112 0.56 -1.02 0.21
CA PRO A 112 1.23 -2.27 -0.09
C PRO A 112 0.47 -3.15 -1.10
N VAL A 113 -0.64 -2.67 -1.66
CA VAL A 113 -1.42 -3.33 -2.70
C VAL A 113 -1.57 -2.38 -3.88
N HIS A 114 -1.18 -2.81 -5.08
CA HIS A 114 -1.14 -1.99 -6.29
C HIS A 114 -1.91 -2.67 -7.41
N ASN A 115 -2.95 -2.01 -7.91
CA ASN A 115 -3.58 -2.41 -9.17
C ASN A 115 -2.75 -1.84 -10.33
N LEU A 116 -2.02 -2.71 -11.03
CA LEU A 116 -1.11 -2.34 -12.10
C LEU A 116 -1.85 -1.75 -13.31
N THR A 117 -3.02 -2.29 -13.63
CA THR A 117 -3.79 -1.87 -14.80
C THR A 117 -4.32 -0.45 -14.62
N LYS A 118 -4.75 -0.10 -13.40
CA LYS A 118 -5.30 1.22 -13.06
C LYS A 118 -4.23 2.20 -12.55
N ASN A 119 -3.05 1.68 -12.19
CA ASN A 119 -2.02 2.40 -11.46
C ASN A 119 -2.53 3.07 -10.16
N THR A 120 -3.32 2.32 -9.40
CA THR A 120 -3.93 2.77 -8.14
C THR A 120 -3.46 1.91 -6.96
N TYR A 121 -3.27 2.55 -5.80
CA TYR A 121 -2.74 1.90 -4.60
C TYR A 121 -3.82 1.81 -3.51
N TYR A 122 -3.78 0.72 -2.74
CA TYR A 122 -4.76 0.40 -1.71
C TYR A 122 -4.06 -0.12 -0.45
N TYR A 123 -4.64 0.20 0.71
CA TYR A 123 -4.15 -0.29 2.00
C TYR A 123 -4.48 -1.77 2.24
N THR A 124 -5.56 -2.28 1.63
CA THR A 124 -6.06 -3.63 1.84
C THR A 124 -6.25 -4.35 0.51
N ILE A 125 -6.15 -5.68 0.54
CA ILE A 125 -6.35 -6.51 -0.65
C ILE A 125 -7.83 -6.43 -1.08
N GLN A 126 -8.77 -6.44 -0.13
CA GLN A 126 -10.19 -6.36 -0.46
C GLN A 126 -10.56 -5.03 -1.13
N ALA A 127 -9.97 -3.90 -0.72
CA ALA A 127 -10.25 -2.62 -1.37
C ALA A 127 -9.81 -2.61 -2.84
N ALA A 128 -8.64 -3.19 -3.13
CA ALA A 128 -8.16 -3.36 -4.50
C ALA A 128 -9.10 -4.27 -5.32
N LEU A 129 -9.56 -5.38 -4.75
CA LEU A 129 -10.49 -6.31 -5.41
C LEU A 129 -11.87 -5.69 -5.68
N ASN A 130 -12.38 -4.86 -4.76
CA ASN A 130 -13.66 -4.18 -4.92
C ASN A 130 -13.64 -3.21 -6.12
N ASP A 131 -12.53 -2.52 -6.31
CA ASP A 131 -12.37 -1.49 -7.35
C ASP A 131 -11.83 -2.05 -8.69
N ALA A 132 -11.43 -3.32 -8.72
CA ALA A 132 -10.83 -3.95 -9.90
C ALA A 132 -11.84 -4.19 -11.03
N ASN A 133 -11.42 -3.95 -12.26
CA ASN A 133 -12.11 -4.35 -13.48
C ASN A 133 -11.72 -5.77 -13.91
N SER A 134 -12.53 -6.39 -14.76
CA SER A 134 -12.17 -7.68 -15.36
C SER A 134 -10.91 -7.50 -16.23
N GLY A 135 -9.91 -8.36 -16.03
CA GLY A 135 -8.59 -8.31 -16.64
C GLY A 135 -7.52 -7.63 -15.76
N ASP A 136 -7.88 -7.04 -14.63
CA ASP A 136 -6.91 -6.33 -13.78
C ASP A 136 -5.89 -7.26 -13.12
N THR A 137 -4.66 -6.75 -13.00
CA THR A 137 -3.59 -7.37 -12.22
C THR A 137 -3.34 -6.58 -10.95
N ILE A 138 -3.46 -7.24 -9.80
CA ILE A 138 -3.19 -6.68 -8.48
C ILE A 138 -1.92 -7.32 -7.91
N GLU A 139 -0.91 -6.49 -7.67
CA GLU A 139 0.30 -6.86 -6.94
C GLU A 139 0.15 -6.57 -5.45
N VAL A 140 0.60 -7.52 -4.64
CA VAL A 140 0.60 -7.42 -3.18
C VAL A 140 2.04 -7.52 -2.70
N ALA A 141 2.52 -6.49 -2.03
CA ALA A 141 3.83 -6.45 -1.42
C ALA A 141 4.00 -7.53 -0.34
N SER A 142 5.22 -7.68 0.16
CA SER A 142 5.46 -8.54 1.32
C SER A 142 4.78 -7.99 2.57
N GLY A 143 4.24 -8.88 3.38
CA GLY A 143 3.55 -8.51 4.60
C GLY A 143 2.49 -9.53 5.02
N THR A 144 1.88 -9.25 6.15
CA THR A 144 0.79 -10.04 6.72
C THR A 144 -0.50 -9.26 6.64
N TYR A 145 -1.44 -9.77 5.87
CA TYR A 145 -2.73 -9.16 5.59
C TYR A 145 -3.80 -9.92 6.38
N ASN A 146 -4.24 -9.37 7.50
CA ASN A 146 -5.29 -9.96 8.33
C ASN A 146 -6.66 -9.62 7.73
N GLU A 147 -7.02 -10.33 6.67
CA GLU A 147 -8.21 -10.09 5.86
C GLU A 147 -8.88 -11.41 5.48
N SER A 148 -10.20 -11.38 5.34
CA SER A 148 -10.96 -12.40 4.60
C SER A 148 -11.37 -11.79 3.27
N ILE A 149 -10.78 -12.27 2.18
CA ILE A 149 -10.93 -11.66 0.85
C ILE A 149 -11.95 -12.40 0.00
N THR A 150 -12.67 -11.67 -0.84
CA THR A 150 -13.61 -12.18 -1.83
C THR A 150 -13.20 -11.70 -3.22
N LEU A 151 -12.88 -12.64 -4.10
CA LEU A 151 -12.66 -12.37 -5.51
C LEU A 151 -13.98 -11.94 -6.16
N PRO A 152 -13.97 -10.90 -7.02
CA PRO A 152 -15.20 -10.41 -7.62
C PRO A 152 -15.84 -11.43 -8.56
N SER A 153 -17.17 -11.57 -8.45
CA SER A 153 -17.98 -12.43 -9.32
C SER A 153 -18.05 -11.87 -10.74
N GLY A 154 -18.07 -12.74 -11.75
CA GLY A 154 -18.19 -12.34 -13.15
C GLY A 154 -16.98 -11.57 -13.71
N LYS A 155 -15.85 -11.57 -13.00
CA LYS A 155 -14.60 -10.93 -13.43
C LYS A 155 -13.46 -11.94 -13.53
N VAL A 156 -12.49 -11.60 -14.38
CA VAL A 156 -11.18 -12.24 -14.46
C VAL A 156 -10.21 -11.37 -13.67
N ILE A 157 -9.56 -11.89 -12.64
CA ILE A 157 -8.58 -11.12 -11.85
C ILE A 157 -7.28 -11.90 -11.70
N THR A 158 -6.14 -11.24 -11.86
CA THR A 158 -4.85 -11.80 -11.43
C THR A 158 -4.43 -11.13 -10.13
N LEU A 159 -4.52 -11.86 -9.02
CA LEU A 159 -4.01 -11.43 -7.72
C LEU A 159 -2.67 -12.15 -7.48
N ARG A 160 -1.59 -11.40 -7.28
CA ARG A 160 -0.26 -11.99 -7.10
C ARG A 160 0.59 -11.28 -6.05
N SER A 161 1.35 -12.07 -5.30
CA SER A 161 2.43 -11.54 -4.47
C SER A 161 3.60 -11.07 -5.33
N VAL A 162 4.29 -10.02 -4.89
CA VAL A 162 5.55 -9.55 -5.48
C VAL A 162 6.71 -10.50 -5.14
N ASN A 163 6.76 -11.04 -3.92
CA ASN A 163 7.90 -11.82 -3.40
C ASN A 163 7.55 -13.27 -3.06
N GLY A 164 6.37 -13.74 -3.47
CA GLY A 164 5.94 -15.13 -3.32
C GLY A 164 5.48 -15.53 -1.92
N ALA A 165 5.13 -16.81 -1.80
CA ALA A 165 4.38 -17.33 -0.65
C ALA A 165 5.15 -17.26 0.67
N SER A 166 6.49 -17.23 0.62
CA SER A 166 7.34 -17.09 1.82
C SER A 166 7.27 -15.70 2.46
N SER A 167 6.71 -14.71 1.78
CA SER A 167 6.80 -13.30 2.19
C SER A 167 5.46 -12.56 2.20
N THR A 168 4.40 -13.15 1.64
CA THR A 168 3.07 -12.54 1.61
C THR A 168 2.03 -13.50 2.17
N PHE A 169 1.45 -13.12 3.31
CA PHE A 169 0.53 -13.95 4.09
C PHE A 169 -0.86 -13.32 4.09
N ILE A 170 -1.87 -14.07 3.65
CA ILE A 170 -3.28 -13.71 3.82
C ILE A 170 -3.80 -14.53 5.01
N ASN A 171 -4.09 -13.83 6.10
CA ASN A 171 -4.51 -14.40 7.36
C ASN A 171 -6.01 -14.16 7.55
N GLY A 172 -6.82 -15.19 7.32
CA GLY A 172 -8.27 -15.14 7.52
C GLY A 172 -8.64 -14.74 8.95
N VAL A 173 -9.72 -13.97 9.07
CA VAL A 173 -10.23 -13.44 10.34
C VAL A 173 -11.61 -14.03 10.66
N ASN A 174 -11.87 -14.26 11.96
CA ASN A 174 -13.22 -14.44 12.52
C ASN A 174 -14.06 -15.65 12.04
N GLY A 175 -13.51 -16.85 11.87
CA GLY A 175 -14.38 -18.02 11.59
C GLY A 175 -14.81 -18.17 10.12
N SER A 176 -14.50 -17.18 9.27
CA SER A 176 -14.90 -17.12 7.86
C SER A 176 -13.84 -17.76 6.95
N ASN A 177 -14.15 -17.89 5.66
CA ASN A 177 -13.15 -18.32 4.69
C ASN A 177 -12.04 -17.26 4.56
N THR A 178 -10.79 -17.67 4.34
CA THR A 178 -9.71 -16.71 4.08
C THR A 178 -9.81 -16.13 2.67
N VAL A 179 -10.04 -16.98 1.67
CA VAL A 179 -10.29 -16.58 0.28
C VAL A 179 -11.62 -17.15 -0.18
N THR A 180 -12.51 -16.29 -0.69
CA THR A 180 -13.79 -16.69 -1.29
C THR A 180 -13.79 -16.38 -2.78
N CYS A 181 -14.12 -17.37 -3.59
CA CYS A 181 -14.42 -17.24 -5.01
C CYS A 181 -15.89 -17.63 -5.21
N ASN A 182 -16.69 -16.74 -5.78
CA ASN A 182 -18.12 -16.98 -6.04
C ASN A 182 -18.46 -16.56 -7.47
N GLY A 183 -18.25 -17.47 -8.43
CA GLY A 183 -18.50 -17.17 -9.85
C GLY A 183 -17.43 -16.32 -10.54
N SER A 184 -16.17 -16.33 -10.08
CA SER A 184 -15.07 -15.73 -10.85
C SER A 184 -14.87 -16.47 -12.19
N LEU A 185 -14.46 -15.75 -13.22
CA LEU A 185 -14.39 -16.28 -14.58
C LEU A 185 -13.06 -16.99 -14.86
N GLN A 186 -13.03 -17.80 -15.92
CA GLN A 186 -11.82 -18.46 -16.42
C GLN A 186 -10.69 -17.44 -16.65
N GLY A 187 -9.49 -17.77 -16.19
CA GLY A 187 -8.33 -16.87 -16.19
C GLY A 187 -8.11 -16.14 -14.86
N THR A 188 -9.01 -16.29 -13.88
CA THR A 188 -8.78 -15.77 -12.52
C THR A 188 -7.67 -16.56 -11.84
N ASN A 189 -6.66 -15.85 -11.35
CA ASN A 189 -5.43 -16.42 -10.80
C ASN A 189 -5.13 -15.89 -9.39
N LEU A 190 -4.69 -16.79 -8.52
CA LEU A 190 -4.13 -16.50 -7.21
C LEU A 190 -2.70 -17.03 -7.15
N GLN A 191 -1.72 -16.15 -6.94
CA GLN A 191 -0.30 -16.50 -7.17
C GLN A 191 0.60 -16.07 -6.02
N GLY A 192 1.39 -17.00 -5.50
CA GLY A 192 2.46 -16.67 -4.56
C GLY A 192 2.00 -16.25 -3.17
N PHE A 193 0.92 -16.80 -2.64
CA PHE A 193 0.46 -16.45 -1.29
C PHE A 193 0.61 -17.61 -0.31
N THR A 194 0.88 -17.30 0.96
CA THR A 194 0.52 -18.19 2.06
C THR A 194 -0.89 -17.85 2.54
N ILE A 195 -1.77 -18.84 2.55
CA ILE A 195 -3.18 -18.72 2.94
C ILE A 195 -3.39 -19.56 4.20
N THR A 196 -3.67 -18.85 5.29
CA THR A 196 -3.83 -19.41 6.64
C THR A 196 -4.89 -18.61 7.40
N HIS A 197 -5.25 -19.06 8.60
CA HIS A 197 -6.02 -18.25 9.54
C HIS A 197 -5.11 -17.58 10.58
N LYS A 198 -5.60 -16.48 11.16
CA LYS A 198 -5.01 -15.95 12.39
C LYS A 198 -5.11 -16.99 13.51
N SER A 199 -4.11 -17.03 14.39
CA SER A 199 -4.10 -17.91 15.58
C SER A 199 -5.42 -17.81 16.37
N GLY A 200 -6.07 -18.95 16.60
CA GLY A 200 -7.34 -19.06 17.30
C GLY A 200 -8.59 -18.90 16.42
N ALA A 201 -8.45 -18.56 15.14
CA ALA A 201 -9.54 -18.59 14.17
C ALA A 201 -9.63 -19.96 13.48
N SER A 202 -10.85 -20.38 13.18
CA SER A 202 -11.17 -21.53 12.32
C SER A 202 -11.82 -21.02 11.03
N GLY A 203 -11.86 -21.84 9.98
CA GLY A 203 -12.43 -21.48 8.70
C GLY A 203 -11.79 -22.26 7.56
N ILE A 204 -12.41 -22.19 6.39
CA ILE A 204 -11.89 -22.77 5.15
C ILE A 204 -10.81 -21.84 4.61
N GLY A 205 -9.63 -22.38 4.24
CA GLY A 205 -8.59 -21.55 3.61
C GLY A 205 -9.10 -20.90 2.32
N ILE A 206 -9.58 -21.72 1.38
CA ILE A 206 -10.12 -21.24 0.10
C ILE A 206 -11.47 -21.89 -0.20
N SER A 207 -12.51 -21.09 -0.42
CA SER A 207 -13.83 -21.57 -0.84
C SER A 207 -14.11 -21.13 -2.28
N ASN A 208 -14.13 -22.06 -3.23
CA ASN A 208 -14.56 -21.83 -4.60
C ASN A 208 -15.98 -22.34 -4.83
N ASN A 209 -16.96 -21.45 -4.98
CA ASN A 209 -18.37 -21.77 -5.22
C ASN A 209 -18.77 -21.29 -6.62
N ASN A 210 -19.06 -22.21 -7.54
CA ASN A 210 -19.44 -21.92 -8.94
C ASN A 210 -18.42 -21.04 -9.72
N GLY A 211 -17.21 -20.84 -9.21
CA GLY A 211 -16.17 -20.02 -9.84
C GLY A 211 -15.09 -20.85 -10.52
N THR A 212 -14.28 -20.18 -11.33
CA THR A 212 -13.04 -20.74 -11.89
C THR A 212 -11.85 -20.07 -11.21
N LEU A 213 -10.97 -20.87 -10.60
CA LEU A 213 -9.79 -20.38 -9.91
C LEU A 213 -8.57 -21.22 -10.26
N THR A 214 -7.48 -20.53 -10.63
CA THR A 214 -6.16 -21.15 -10.75
C THR A 214 -5.26 -20.67 -9.62
N ILE A 215 -4.68 -21.61 -8.88
CA ILE A 215 -3.76 -21.35 -7.78
C ILE A 215 -2.36 -21.78 -8.20
N THR A 216 -1.38 -20.87 -8.09
CA THR A 216 0.01 -21.16 -8.45
C THR A 216 1.01 -20.68 -7.39
N GLY A 217 2.09 -21.44 -7.20
CA GLY A 217 3.21 -21.03 -6.34
C GLY A 217 2.81 -20.69 -4.91
N SER A 218 1.71 -21.24 -4.40
CA SER A 218 1.09 -20.82 -3.14
C SER A 218 1.20 -21.90 -2.07
N THR A 219 1.05 -21.50 -0.80
CA THR A 219 1.01 -22.40 0.36
C THR A 219 -0.35 -22.26 1.03
N ILE A 220 -1.12 -23.35 1.10
CA ILE A 220 -2.40 -23.40 1.82
C ILE A 220 -2.17 -24.26 3.05
N SER A 221 -2.10 -23.65 4.23
CA SER A 221 -1.69 -24.37 5.43
C SER A 221 -2.33 -23.90 6.71
N GLY A 222 -2.47 -24.81 7.68
CA GLY A 222 -2.96 -24.49 9.01
C GLY A 222 -4.44 -24.09 9.06
N ASN A 223 -5.20 -24.38 8.00
CA ASN A 223 -6.61 -24.02 7.94
C ASN A 223 -7.46 -25.15 8.53
N SER A 224 -8.36 -24.79 9.45
CA SER A 224 -9.19 -25.76 10.17
C SER A 224 -10.66 -25.40 10.07
N ALA A 225 -11.43 -26.18 9.31
CA ALA A 225 -12.86 -25.96 9.16
C ALA A 225 -13.67 -26.79 10.16
N THR A 226 -14.70 -26.19 10.75
CA THR A 226 -15.74 -26.92 11.51
C THR A 226 -16.69 -27.72 10.60
N THR A 227 -16.52 -27.61 9.29
CA THR A 227 -17.27 -28.34 8.26
C THR A 227 -16.31 -29.18 7.41
N SER A 228 -16.43 -29.18 6.08
CA SER A 228 -15.55 -29.92 5.16
C SER A 228 -14.70 -28.98 4.30
N GLY A 229 -13.54 -29.45 3.84
CA GLY A 229 -12.63 -28.67 2.99
C GLY A 229 -11.78 -27.69 3.79
N GLY A 230 -11.06 -28.17 4.81
CA GLY A 230 -10.26 -27.35 5.72
C GLY A 230 -9.31 -26.39 5.01
N GLY A 231 -8.48 -26.93 4.12
CA GLY A 231 -7.62 -26.14 3.25
C GLY A 231 -8.43 -25.49 2.13
N ILE A 232 -9.08 -26.32 1.31
CA ILE A 232 -9.81 -25.87 0.13
C ILE A 232 -11.16 -26.60 0.02
N ARG A 233 -12.22 -25.86 -0.27
CA ARG A 233 -13.51 -26.40 -0.69
C ARG A 233 -13.84 -25.91 -2.10
N ASN A 234 -14.03 -26.83 -3.03
CA ASN A 234 -14.46 -26.57 -4.40
C ASN A 234 -15.88 -27.11 -4.60
N TYR A 235 -16.87 -26.23 -4.58
CA TYR A 235 -18.29 -26.55 -4.74
C TYR A 235 -18.80 -26.08 -6.10
N LYS A 236 -19.14 -27.02 -7.00
CA LYS A 236 -19.60 -26.71 -8.37
C LYS A 236 -18.67 -25.77 -9.16
N GLY A 237 -17.43 -25.64 -8.73
CA GLY A 237 -16.42 -24.76 -9.30
C GLY A 237 -15.40 -25.52 -10.13
N THR A 238 -14.58 -24.80 -10.88
CA THR A 238 -13.39 -25.33 -11.55
C THR A 238 -12.15 -24.84 -10.82
N LEU A 239 -11.34 -25.75 -10.31
CA LEU A 239 -10.14 -25.46 -9.54
C LEU A 239 -8.92 -26.13 -10.18
N THR A 240 -7.91 -25.32 -10.52
CA THR A 240 -6.59 -25.81 -10.96
C THR A 240 -5.54 -25.39 -9.96
N ILE A 241 -4.68 -26.32 -9.52
CA ILE A 241 -3.63 -26.05 -8.53
C ILE A 241 -2.29 -26.55 -9.06
N THR A 242 -1.35 -25.64 -9.30
CA THR A 242 -0.03 -25.98 -9.87
C THR A 242 1.11 -25.42 -9.02
N GLY A 243 2.15 -26.21 -8.80
CA GLY A 243 3.37 -25.77 -8.10
C GLY A 243 3.11 -25.18 -6.71
N SER A 244 2.06 -25.66 -6.03
CA SER A 244 1.65 -25.18 -4.71
C SER A 244 1.84 -26.27 -3.64
N THR A 245 1.80 -25.88 -2.37
CA THR A 245 1.84 -26.79 -1.23
C THR A 245 0.55 -26.69 -0.43
N ILE A 246 -0.06 -27.83 -0.12
CA ILE A 246 -1.26 -27.91 0.72
C ILE A 246 -0.90 -28.80 1.91
N SER A 247 -0.89 -28.24 3.13
CA SER A 247 -0.38 -28.95 4.29
C SER A 247 -0.89 -28.49 5.64
N GLY A 248 -1.10 -29.43 6.56
CA GLY A 248 -1.51 -29.14 7.94
C GLY A 248 -2.91 -28.53 8.01
N ASN A 249 -3.79 -28.88 7.07
CA ASN A 249 -5.18 -28.46 7.05
C ASN A 249 -6.08 -29.58 7.60
N SER A 250 -7.12 -29.20 8.33
CA SER A 250 -8.03 -30.12 9.01
C SER A 250 -9.49 -29.74 8.83
N ALA A 251 -10.37 -30.74 8.91
CA ALA A 251 -11.80 -30.57 8.83
C ALA A 251 -12.46 -31.55 9.83
N THR A 252 -13.55 -31.14 10.47
CA THR A 252 -14.28 -32.03 11.40
C THR A 252 -14.99 -33.17 10.68
N THR A 253 -15.40 -32.95 9.42
CA THR A 253 -16.27 -33.88 8.69
C THR A 253 -15.53 -34.63 7.59
N SER A 254 -15.00 -33.94 6.58
CA SER A 254 -14.28 -34.56 5.46
C SER A 254 -13.41 -33.55 4.71
N GLY A 255 -12.41 -34.03 3.96
CA GLY A 255 -11.57 -33.17 3.13
C GLY A 255 -10.73 -32.21 3.96
N GLY A 256 -9.86 -32.72 4.84
CA GLY A 256 -9.00 -31.85 5.67
C GLY A 256 -8.14 -30.93 4.80
N GLY A 257 -7.56 -31.49 3.74
CA GLY A 257 -6.85 -30.73 2.71
C GLY A 257 -7.79 -30.10 1.70
N ILE A 258 -8.46 -30.95 0.90
CA ILE A 258 -9.35 -30.51 -0.18
C ILE A 258 -10.66 -31.29 -0.14
N LEU A 259 -11.78 -30.58 -0.25
CA LEU A 259 -13.07 -31.15 -0.62
C LEU A 259 -13.42 -30.67 -2.04
N ASN A 260 -13.64 -31.60 -2.96
CA ASN A 260 -14.28 -31.34 -4.24
C ASN A 260 -15.71 -31.88 -4.19
N ASP A 261 -16.70 -31.02 -4.39
CA ASP A 261 -18.12 -31.35 -4.30
C ASP A 261 -18.82 -30.88 -5.56
N HIS A 262 -19.14 -31.82 -6.45
CA HIS A 262 -19.71 -31.55 -7.78
C HIS A 262 -18.89 -30.56 -8.64
N GLY A 263 -17.59 -30.41 -8.35
CA GLY A 263 -16.68 -29.50 -9.04
C GLY A 263 -15.68 -30.22 -9.95
N THR A 264 -14.93 -29.46 -10.74
CA THR A 264 -13.77 -29.96 -11.49
C THR A 264 -12.49 -29.59 -10.75
N LEU A 265 -11.62 -30.57 -10.53
CA LEU A 265 -10.35 -30.41 -9.82
C LEU A 265 -9.18 -30.94 -10.65
N THR A 266 -8.18 -30.09 -10.91
CA THR A 266 -6.91 -30.48 -11.54
C THR A 266 -5.76 -30.08 -10.64
N ILE A 267 -4.89 -31.04 -10.29
CA ILE A 267 -3.78 -30.82 -9.35
C ILE A 267 -2.46 -31.31 -9.93
N THR A 268 -1.48 -30.42 -9.95
CA THR A 268 -0.06 -30.71 -10.18
C THR A 268 0.76 -30.00 -9.09
N SER A 269 0.53 -30.42 -7.84
CA SER A 269 1.02 -29.76 -6.62
C SER A 269 1.31 -30.78 -5.52
N LYS A 270 2.00 -30.34 -4.47
CA LYS A 270 2.37 -31.19 -3.32
C LYS A 270 1.28 -31.10 -2.23
N ILE A 271 0.76 -32.25 -1.81
CA ILE A 271 -0.20 -32.37 -0.68
C ILE A 271 0.48 -33.18 0.43
N ILE A 272 0.55 -32.64 1.65
CA ILE A 272 1.31 -33.24 2.76
C ILE A 272 0.51 -33.20 4.06
N GLY A 273 0.35 -34.34 4.73
CA GLY A 273 -0.09 -34.39 6.14
C GLY A 273 -1.54 -33.92 6.38
N ASP A 274 -2.35 -33.82 5.32
CA ASP A 274 -3.77 -33.49 5.41
C ASP A 274 -4.60 -34.76 5.53
N SER A 275 -5.70 -34.70 6.29
CA SER A 275 -6.70 -35.79 6.37
C SER A 275 -7.50 -35.89 5.07
N ALA A 276 -6.84 -36.43 4.03
CA ALA A 276 -7.28 -36.80 2.68
C ALA A 276 -8.08 -35.76 1.86
N CYS A 277 -7.94 -35.85 0.54
CA CYS A 277 -8.87 -35.23 -0.42
C CYS A 277 -10.15 -36.07 -0.46
N SER A 278 -11.33 -35.43 -0.39
CA SER A 278 -12.62 -36.11 -0.58
C SER A 278 -13.28 -35.60 -1.86
N ASP A 279 -13.80 -36.52 -2.67
CA ASP A 279 -14.61 -36.21 -3.85
C ASP A 279 -16.05 -36.68 -3.61
N ARG A 280 -17.05 -35.87 -3.97
CA ARG A 280 -18.47 -36.17 -3.82
C ARG A 280 -19.26 -35.75 -5.05
#